data_AF-A0A9E3F564-F1
#
_entry.id   AF-A0A9E3F564-F1
#
_cell.length_a   1.000
_cell.length_b   1.000
_cell.length_c   1.000
_cell.angle_alpha   90.00
_cell.angle_beta   90.00
_cell.angle_gamma   90.00
#
_symmetry.space_group_name_H-M   'P 1'
#
loop_
_entity.id
_entity.type
_entity.pdbx_description
1 polymer ?
#
loop_
_entity_poly.entity_id
_entity_poly.type
_entity_poly.pdbx_seq_one_letter_code
_entity_poly.pdbx_strand_id
1 'polypeptide(L)'
;MKQPLAPGDPVCVADRDAASADAKSGLFYPHYRGLTGTLTKIYPDGTAAVTVDPDSLPDEIRVRHRAGSAAQRQRWLDGLSDEARNRLSAAEKQFSLRYTILVAAADLNKGDAAADAPPRKSSSDLADAEARHLEEIARKQKPVK
;
A
#
# COMPACT_ATOMS: atom_id res chain seq x y z
N MET A 1 -15.65 12.19 -16.59
CA MET A 1 -14.36 12.92 -16.50
C MET A 1 -13.79 12.67 -15.11
N LYS A 2 -12.62 12.04 -14.97
CA LYS A 2 -11.98 11.87 -13.65
C LYS A 2 -11.54 13.24 -13.14
N GLN A 3 -11.87 13.60 -11.90
CA GLN A 3 -11.42 14.85 -11.29
C GLN A 3 -9.88 14.88 -11.20
N PRO A 4 -9.25 16.05 -11.34
CA PRO A 4 -7.81 16.17 -11.14
C PRO A 4 -7.47 15.84 -9.68
N LEU A 5 -6.51 14.92 -9.49
CA LEU A 5 -5.98 14.54 -8.19
C LEU A 5 -4.79 15.44 -7.84
N ALA A 6 -4.71 15.87 -6.59
CA ALA A 6 -3.58 16.63 -6.06
C ALA A 6 -2.93 15.93 -4.86
N PRO A 7 -1.62 16.15 -4.60
CA PRO A 7 -1.00 15.68 -3.36
C PRO A 7 -1.77 16.18 -2.13
N GLY A 8 -2.04 15.28 -1.18
CA GLY A 8 -2.89 15.52 -0.01
C GLY A 8 -4.32 15.04 -0.18
N ASP A 9 -4.77 14.73 -1.40
CA ASP A 9 -6.12 14.25 -1.63
C ASP A 9 -6.32 12.83 -1.05
N PRO A 10 -7.49 12.56 -0.44
CA PRO A 10 -7.90 11.20 -0.13
C PRO A 10 -8.20 10.44 -1.42
N VAL A 11 -7.65 9.24 -1.53
CA VAL A 11 -7.76 8.39 -2.71
C VAL A 11 -8.07 6.96 -2.34
N CYS A 12 -8.73 6.27 -3.26
CA CYS A 12 -9.00 4.83 -3.22
C CYS A 12 -8.45 4.19 -4.50
N VAL A 13 -7.77 3.06 -4.34
CA VAL A 13 -7.31 2.25 -5.47
C VAL A 13 -8.51 1.54 -6.09
N ALA A 14 -8.63 1.60 -7.41
CA ALA A 14 -9.71 0.98 -8.16
C ALA A 14 -9.84 -0.52 -7.83
N ASP A 15 -11.09 -0.95 -7.61
CA ASP A 15 -11.42 -2.37 -7.55
C ASP A 15 -11.62 -2.91 -8.96
N ARG A 16 -10.52 -3.35 -9.58
CA ARG A 16 -10.53 -3.95 -10.93
C ARG A 16 -9.70 -5.22 -10.95
N ASP A 17 -9.99 -6.09 -11.92
CA ASP A 17 -9.16 -7.27 -12.14
C ASP A 17 -7.74 -6.93 -12.61
N ALA A 18 -6.77 -7.69 -12.10
CA ALA A 18 -5.38 -7.57 -12.55
C ALA A 18 -5.30 -8.08 -13.99
N ALA A 19 -4.83 -7.22 -14.88
CA ALA A 19 -4.64 -7.52 -16.29
C ALA A 19 -3.23 -8.05 -16.52
N SER A 20 -3.03 -8.74 -17.64
CA SER A 20 -1.72 -9.22 -18.07
C SER A 20 -0.66 -8.13 -18.26
N ALA A 21 -1.08 -6.86 -18.41
CA ALA A 21 -0.20 -5.70 -18.48
C ALA A 21 0.34 -5.30 -17.09
N ASP A 22 -0.44 -5.52 -16.02
CA ASP A 22 -0.03 -5.22 -14.64
C ASP A 22 1.11 -6.14 -14.18
N ALA A 23 1.09 -7.40 -14.62
CA ALA A 23 2.16 -8.35 -14.39
C ALA A 23 3.52 -7.89 -14.95
N LYS A 24 3.50 -7.00 -15.96
CA LYS A 24 4.72 -6.43 -16.55
C LYS A 24 5.09 -5.07 -15.95
N SER A 25 4.10 -4.25 -15.60
CA SER A 25 4.33 -2.92 -15.06
C SER A 25 4.69 -2.95 -13.57
N GLY A 26 4.20 -3.94 -12.82
CA GLY A 26 4.34 -4.00 -11.37
C GLY A 26 3.63 -2.86 -10.62
N LEU A 27 2.73 -2.14 -11.30
CA LEU A 27 2.02 -0.97 -10.76
C LEU A 27 0.66 -1.32 -10.14
N PHE A 28 0.21 -2.57 -10.27
CA PHE A 28 -1.05 -3.03 -9.70
C PHE A 28 -0.93 -4.49 -9.31
N TYR A 29 -1.29 -4.79 -8.06
CA TYR A 29 -1.39 -6.15 -7.54
C TYR A 29 -2.81 -6.39 -7.01
N PRO A 30 -3.32 -7.63 -7.04
CA PRO A 30 -4.66 -7.93 -6.55
C PRO A 30 -4.92 -7.44 -5.12
N HIS A 31 -3.93 -7.53 -4.22
CA HIS A 31 -4.05 -7.07 -2.84
C HIS A 31 -4.08 -5.53 -2.69
N TYR A 32 -3.87 -4.76 -3.76
CA TYR A 32 -4.02 -3.29 -3.75
C TYR A 32 -5.47 -2.82 -3.94
N ARG A 33 -6.38 -3.70 -4.37
CA ARG A 33 -7.76 -3.34 -4.67
C ARG A 33 -8.47 -2.77 -3.45
N GLY A 34 -9.13 -1.63 -3.64
CA GLY A 34 -9.92 -0.98 -2.60
C GLY A 34 -9.11 -0.51 -1.38
N LEU A 35 -7.78 -0.45 -1.50
CA LEU A 35 -6.95 0.21 -0.49
C LEU A 35 -7.24 1.71 -0.52
N THR A 36 -7.43 2.29 0.66
CA THR A 36 -7.65 3.72 0.83
C THR A 36 -6.39 4.36 1.40
N GLY A 37 -6.20 5.64 1.10
CA GLY A 37 -5.04 6.35 1.59
C GLY A 37 -5.01 7.79 1.13
N THR A 38 -3.84 8.41 1.29
CA THR A 38 -3.60 9.79 0.90
C THR A 38 -2.56 9.84 -0.21
N LEU A 39 -2.90 10.59 -1.27
CA LEU A 39 -1.98 10.81 -2.37
C LEU A 39 -0.78 11.63 -1.89
N THR A 40 0.41 11.06 -1.99
CA THR A 40 1.64 11.72 -1.52
C THR A 40 2.30 12.49 -2.66
N LYS A 41 2.36 11.89 -3.85
CA LYS A 41 3.00 12.50 -5.02
C LYS A 41 2.47 11.87 -6.30
N ILE A 42 2.35 12.69 -7.35
CA ILE A 42 2.16 12.23 -8.73
C ILE A 42 3.48 12.45 -9.48
N TYR A 43 3.93 11.44 -10.19
CA TYR A 43 5.14 11.49 -11.00
C TYR A 43 4.81 11.80 -12.47
N PRO A 44 5.75 12.40 -13.22
CA PRO A 44 5.52 12.76 -14.63
C PRO A 44 5.24 11.58 -15.57
N ASP A 45 5.63 10.37 -15.18
CA ASP A 45 5.43 9.12 -15.93
C ASP A 45 4.02 8.53 -15.76
N GLY A 46 3.13 9.21 -15.02
CA GLY A 46 1.77 8.75 -14.76
C GLY A 46 1.66 7.79 -13.57
N THR A 47 2.74 7.58 -12.80
CA THR A 47 2.67 6.86 -11.52
C THR A 47 2.34 7.79 -10.35
N ALA A 48 1.85 7.21 -9.26
CA ALA A 48 1.42 7.92 -8.08
C ALA A 48 1.84 7.15 -6.81
N ALA A 49 2.43 7.87 -5.85
CA ALA A 49 2.73 7.34 -4.53
C ALA A 49 1.56 7.59 -3.59
N VAL A 50 0.99 6.53 -3.02
CA VAL A 50 -0.12 6.61 -2.06
C VAL A 50 0.35 6.08 -0.73
N THR A 51 0.18 6.89 0.32
CA THR A 51 0.34 6.42 1.69
C THR A 51 -0.97 5.76 2.10
N VAL A 52 -0.93 4.44 2.23
CA VAL A 52 -2.10 3.61 2.53
C VAL A 52 -2.46 3.74 4.00
N ASP A 53 -3.76 3.83 4.26
CA ASP A 53 -4.32 3.73 5.61
C ASP A 53 -4.12 2.29 6.11
N PRO A 54 -3.40 2.07 7.24
CA PRO A 54 -3.22 0.74 7.81
C PRO A 54 -4.52 -0.02 8.06
N ASP A 55 -5.62 0.68 8.34
CA ASP A 55 -6.92 0.05 8.56
C ASP A 55 -7.62 -0.39 7.27
N SER A 56 -7.09 0.05 6.13
CA SER A 56 -7.44 -0.47 4.83
C SER A 56 -6.65 -1.71 4.42
N LEU A 57 -5.59 -2.09 5.14
CA LEU A 57 -4.82 -3.29 4.80
C LEU A 57 -5.60 -4.58 5.13
N PRO A 58 -5.47 -5.65 4.31
CA PRO A 58 -5.90 -6.99 4.67
C PRO A 58 -5.28 -7.44 6.00
N ASP A 59 -5.99 -8.23 6.79
CA ASP A 59 -5.60 -8.56 8.17
C ASP A 59 -4.19 -9.14 8.28
N GLU A 60 -3.83 -10.09 7.41
CA GLU A 60 -2.49 -10.69 7.41
C GLU A 60 -1.39 -9.66 7.13
N ILE A 61 -1.60 -8.78 6.15
CA ILE A 61 -0.66 -7.72 5.78
C ILE A 61 -0.58 -6.68 6.90
N ARG A 62 -1.72 -6.33 7.50
CA ARG A 62 -1.82 -5.40 8.63
C ARG A 62 -1.04 -5.91 9.84
N VAL A 63 -1.19 -7.19 10.19
CA VAL A 63 -0.45 -7.82 11.29
C VAL A 63 1.05 -7.77 11.01
N ARG A 64 1.48 -8.11 9.80
CA ARG A 64 2.90 -8.06 9.41
C ARG A 64 3.45 -6.63 9.46
N HIS A 65 2.69 -5.64 8.98
CA HIS A 65 3.07 -4.23 9.01
C HIS A 65 3.21 -3.69 10.45
N ARG A 66 2.26 -4.05 11.34
CA ARG A 66 2.32 -3.70 12.76
C ARG A 66 3.53 -4.34 13.45
N ALA A 67 3.80 -5.62 13.20
CA ALA A 67 4.95 -6.32 13.75
C ALA A 67 6.28 -5.69 13.28
N GLY A 68 6.40 -5.38 11.98
CA GLY A 68 7.58 -4.70 11.44
C GLY A 68 7.78 -3.30 12.01
N SER A 69 6.70 -2.53 12.14
CA SER A 69 6.73 -1.19 12.77
C SER A 69 7.19 -1.25 14.22
N ALA A 70 6.72 -2.23 14.99
CA ALA A 70 7.13 -2.43 16.38
C ALA A 70 8.61 -2.84 16.48
N ALA A 71 9.06 -3.78 15.64
CA ALA A 71 10.46 -4.19 15.60
C ALA A 71 11.41 -3.03 15.24
N GLN A 72 11.03 -2.20 14.27
CA GLN A 72 11.82 -1.05 13.87
C GLN A 72 11.84 0.05 14.95
N ARG A 73 10.69 0.28 15.60
CA ARG A 73 10.61 1.16 16.78
C ARG A 73 11.54 0.69 17.89
N GLN A 74 11.56 -0.61 18.18
CA GLN A 74 12.43 -1.18 19.21
C GLN A 74 13.90 -0.97 18.84
N ARG A 75 14.30 -1.32 17.61
CA ARG A 75 15.68 -1.08 17.12
C ARG A 75 16.09 0.39 17.22
N TRP A 76 15.18 1.31 16.91
CA TRP A 76 15.44 2.73 17.04
C TRP A 76 15.64 3.15 18.50
N LEU A 77 14.79 2.68 19.42
CA LEU A 77 14.91 2.97 20.86
C LEU A 77 16.17 2.35 21.49
N ASP A 78 16.54 1.15 21.06
CA ASP A 78 17.75 0.45 21.50
C ASP A 78 19.02 1.16 21.01
N GLY A 79 18.95 1.83 19.87
CA GLY A 79 20.03 2.67 19.32
C GLY A 79 20.24 4.01 20.05
N LEU A 80 19.32 4.40 20.94
CA LEU A 80 19.45 5.62 21.75
C LEU A 80 20.13 5.32 23.09
N SER A 81 20.93 6.27 23.60
CA SER A 81 21.41 6.24 24.98
C SER A 81 20.24 6.40 25.97
N ASP A 82 20.41 5.95 27.21
CA ASP A 82 19.36 6.05 28.23
C ASP A 82 18.98 7.52 28.52
N GLU A 83 19.93 8.45 28.48
CA GLU A 83 19.67 9.89 28.62
C GLU A 83 18.84 10.43 27.45
N ALA A 84 19.14 10.01 26.22
CA ALA A 84 18.37 10.40 25.04
C ALA A 84 16.95 9.79 25.05
N ARG A 85 16.81 8.53 25.48
CA ARG A 85 15.52 7.84 25.58
C ARG A 85 14.60 8.47 26.63
N ASN A 86 15.18 8.97 27.73
CA ASN A 86 14.43 9.64 28.80
C ASN A 86 14.04 11.09 28.46
N ARG A 87 14.77 11.75 27.55
CA ARG A 87 14.39 13.09 27.04
C ARG A 87 13.19 13.07 26.09
N LEU A 88 12.93 11.96 25.41
CA LEU A 88 11.83 11.86 24.44
C LEU A 88 10.47 11.75 25.13
N SER A 89 9.53 12.61 24.72
CA SER A 89 8.12 12.55 25.10
C SER A 89 7.41 11.32 24.48
N ALA A 90 6.20 11.03 24.95
CA ALA A 90 5.40 9.93 24.40
C ALA A 90 5.08 10.14 22.90
N ALA A 91 4.85 11.38 22.49
CA ALA A 91 4.62 11.74 21.09
C ALA A 91 5.88 11.56 20.24
N GLU A 92 7.06 11.90 20.75
CA GLU A 92 8.32 11.71 20.02
C GLU A 92 8.75 10.24 19.98
N LYS A 93 8.34 9.44 20.96
CA LYS A 93 8.47 7.97 20.96
C LYS A 93 7.50 7.28 19.99
N GLN A 94 6.56 8.02 19.40
CA GLN A 94 5.60 7.48 18.43
C GLN A 94 6.30 7.28 17.08
N PHE A 95 6.89 6.11 16.91
CA PHE A 95 7.46 5.67 15.65
C PHE A 95 6.41 4.86 14.87
N SER A 96 6.08 5.30 13.66
CA SER A 96 5.19 4.55 12.76
C SER A 96 5.81 4.46 11.37
N LEU A 97 5.75 3.26 10.78
CA LEU A 97 6.13 3.08 9.39
C LEU A 97 4.95 3.42 8.50
N ARG A 98 5.20 4.27 7.50
CA ARG A 98 4.24 4.54 6.43
C ARG A 98 4.26 3.38 5.45
N TYR A 99 3.09 2.82 5.16
CA TYR A 99 2.92 1.85 4.08
C TYR A 99 2.62 2.62 2.79
N THR A 100 3.66 2.89 2.00
CA THR A 100 3.51 3.63 0.73
C THR A 100 3.60 2.67 -0.44
N ILE A 101 2.60 2.70 -1.31
CA ILE A 101 2.58 1.93 -2.56
C ILE A 101 2.73 2.86 -3.76
N LEU A 102 3.30 2.32 -4.84
CA LEU A 102 3.36 2.98 -6.13
C LEU A 102 2.31 2.34 -7.05
N VAL A 103 1.40 3.16 -7.59
CA VAL A 103 0.32 2.71 -8.47
C VAL A 103 0.18 3.63 -9.68
N ALA A 104 -0.50 3.18 -10.72
CA ALA A 104 -0.83 4.07 -11.84
C ALA A 104 -1.84 5.14 -11.39
N ALA A 105 -1.61 6.40 -11.73
CA ALA A 105 -2.55 7.49 -11.41
C ALA A 105 -3.94 7.26 -12.05
N ALA A 106 -3.98 6.55 -13.18
CA ALA A 106 -5.21 6.14 -13.84
C ALA A 106 -6.07 5.17 -13.01
N ASP A 107 -5.46 4.43 -12.07
CA ASP A 107 -6.15 3.48 -11.18
C ASP A 107 -6.60 4.11 -9.86
N LEU A 108 -6.32 5.39 -9.66
CA LEU A 108 -6.79 6.12 -8.49
C LEU A 108 -8.16 6.73 -8.77
N ASN A 109 -9.02 6.59 -7.76
CA ASN A 109 -10.27 7.30 -7.65
C ASN A 109 -10.16 8.25 -6.46
N LYS A 110 -10.75 9.44 -6.58
CA LYS A 110 -10.87 10.33 -5.43
C LYS A 110 -11.80 9.67 -4.42
N GLY A 111 -11.31 9.43 -3.22
CA GLY A 111 -12.08 8.80 -2.16
C GLY A 111 -12.67 9.88 -1.28
N ASP A 112 -13.99 9.87 -1.08
CA ASP A 112 -14.54 10.57 0.08
C ASP A 112 -14.14 9.77 1.31
N ALA A 113 -13.53 10.43 2.30
CA ALA A 113 -13.01 9.79 3.50
C ALA A 113 -14.05 8.82 4.08
N ALA A 114 -13.69 7.53 4.11
CA ALA A 114 -14.42 6.41 4.72
C ALA A 114 -15.83 6.02 4.19
N ALA A 115 -16.49 6.79 3.33
CA ALA A 115 -17.93 6.58 3.07
C ALA A 115 -18.28 5.70 1.86
N ASP A 116 -17.43 5.60 0.84
CA ASP A 116 -17.81 4.99 -0.46
C ASP A 116 -16.76 4.02 -1.02
N ALA A 117 -16.06 3.31 -0.13
CA ALA A 117 -15.14 2.26 -0.56
C ALA A 117 -15.95 1.07 -1.09
N PRO A 118 -15.70 0.59 -2.32
CA PRO A 118 -16.38 -0.59 -2.85
C PRO A 118 -16.13 -1.81 -1.94
N PRO A 119 -17.11 -2.73 -1.81
CA PRO A 119 -16.98 -3.90 -0.95
C PRO A 119 -15.76 -4.71 -1.38
N ARG A 120 -14.75 -4.78 -0.50
CA ARG A 120 -13.51 -5.51 -0.79
C ARG A 120 -13.75 -7.01 -0.83
N LYS A 121 -13.04 -7.68 -1.74
CA LYS A 121 -12.93 -9.14 -1.77
C LYS A 121 -12.28 -9.64 -0.47
N SER A 122 -12.65 -10.84 -0.05
CA SER A 122 -12.12 -11.44 1.18
C SER A 122 -10.62 -11.73 1.05
N SER A 123 -9.92 -11.87 2.19
CA SER A 123 -8.48 -12.18 2.19
C SER A 123 -8.14 -13.46 1.41
N SER A 124 -8.99 -14.47 1.45
CA SER A 124 -8.83 -15.71 0.68
C SER A 124 -8.98 -15.47 -0.82
N ASP A 125 -9.95 -14.66 -1.24
CA ASP A 125 -10.14 -14.32 -2.65
C ASP A 125 -8.96 -13.53 -3.22
N LEU A 126 -8.36 -12.66 -2.38
CA LEU A 126 -7.17 -11.90 -2.74
C LEU A 126 -5.95 -12.80 -2.87
N ALA A 127 -5.79 -13.77 -1.97
CA ALA A 127 -4.69 -14.74 -2.01
C ALA A 127 -4.76 -15.64 -3.26
N ASP A 128 -5.96 -16.12 -3.63
CA ASP A 128 -6.14 -16.92 -4.84
C ASP A 128 -5.88 -16.10 -6.12
N ALA A 129 -6.35 -14.84 -6.14
CA ALA A 129 -6.08 -13.93 -7.25
C ALA A 129 -4.58 -13.60 -7.37
N GLU A 130 -3.90 -13.44 -6.25
CA GLU A 130 -2.46 -13.20 -6.19
C GLU A 130 -1.66 -14.42 -6.63
N ALA A 131 -2.02 -15.63 -6.19
CA ALA A 131 -1.38 -16.86 -6.63
C ALA A 131 -1.44 -17.03 -8.15
N ARG A 132 -2.63 -16.81 -8.75
CA ARG A 132 -2.81 -16.83 -10.21
C ARG A 132 -1.96 -15.76 -10.91
N HIS A 133 -1.89 -14.57 -10.33
CA HIS A 133 -1.10 -13.47 -10.87
C HIS A 133 0.41 -13.76 -10.83
N LEU A 134 0.90 -14.32 -9.72
CA LEU A 134 2.28 -14.73 -9.55
C LEU A 134 2.67 -15.88 -10.48
N GLU A 135 1.77 -16.86 -10.69
CA GLU A 135 1.97 -17.92 -11.68
C GLU A 135 2.09 -17.37 -13.10
N GLU A 136 1.29 -16.35 -13.44
CA GLU A 136 1.36 -15.70 -14.75
C GLU A 136 2.69 -14.95 -14.94
N ILE A 137 3.16 -14.25 -13.90
CA ILE A 137 4.49 -13.61 -13.89
C ILE A 137 5.58 -14.67 -14.09
N ALA A 138 5.54 -15.75 -13.31
CA ALA A 138 6.53 -16.82 -13.38
C ALA A 138 6.55 -17.53 -14.74
N ARG A 139 5.38 -17.73 -15.36
CA ARG A 139 5.25 -18.32 -16.71
C ARG A 139 5.87 -17.42 -17.78
N LYS A 140 5.71 -16.10 -17.66
CA LYS A 140 6.27 -15.13 -18.61
C LYS A 140 7.76 -14.86 -18.41
N GLN A 141 8.30 -15.10 -17.22
CA GLN A 141 9.73 -14.95 -16.91
C GLN A 141 10.56 -16.21 -17.22
N LYS A 142 9.96 -17.37 -17.46
CA LYS A 142 10.72 -18.56 -17.92
C LYS A 142 11.22 -18.32 -19.35
N PRO A 143 12.55 -18.26 -19.60
CA PRO A 143 13.06 -18.17 -20.95
C PRO A 143 12.70 -19.44 -21.71
N VAL A 144 12.19 -19.28 -22.92
CA VAL A 144 12.08 -20.36 -23.91
C VAL A 144 13.52 -20.86 -24.15
N LYS A 145 13.81 -22.09 -23.72
CA LYS A 145 15.04 -22.80 -24.09
C LYS A 145 14.92 -23.33 -25.50
#